data_AF-A0A967MXS5-F1
#
_entry.id   AF-A0A967MXS5-F1
#
_cell.length_a   1.000
_cell.length_b   1.000
_cell.length_c   1.000
_cell.angle_alpha   90.00
_cell.angle_beta   90.00
_cell.angle_gamma   90.00
#
_symmetry.space_group_name_H-M   'P 1'
#
loop_
_entity.id
_entity.type
_entity.pdbx_description
1 polymer ?
#
loop_
_entity_poly.entity_id
_entity_poly.type
_entity_poly.pdbx_seq_one_letter_code
_entity_poly.pdbx_strand_id
1 'polypeptide(L)'
;MADKLTVDEVADQMYKMVADAQGQKKLKPGDLTKAMKEVHGDKVDRKLCKDAIRSLIESGRCVYTYFGGSYIELPHKEGAANE
;
A
#
# COMPACT_ATOMS: atom_id res chain seq x y z
N MET A 1 26.79 2.44 -2.04
CA MET A 1 25.58 2.84 -2.78
C MET A 1 24.42 2.33 -1.96
N ALA A 2 23.53 3.20 -1.47
CA ALA A 2 22.38 2.72 -0.71
C ALA A 2 21.40 2.09 -1.71
N ASP A 3 21.35 0.76 -1.76
CA ASP A 3 20.38 0.02 -2.55
C ASP A 3 18.97 0.46 -2.14
N LYS A 4 18.33 1.24 -3.01
CA LYS A 4 16.92 1.60 -2.88
C LYS A 4 16.10 0.32 -2.98
N LEU A 5 15.06 0.21 -2.16
CA LEU A 5 14.13 -0.91 -2.24
C LEU A 5 13.43 -0.93 -3.61
N THR A 6 13.04 -2.11 -4.05
CA THR A 6 12.27 -2.27 -5.28
C THR A 6 10.80 -1.96 -5.02
N VAL A 7 10.06 -1.68 -6.09
CA VAL A 7 8.60 -1.43 -6.01
C VAL A 7 7.89 -2.61 -5.37
N ASP A 8 8.29 -3.84 -5.72
CA ASP A 8 7.70 -5.08 -5.23
C ASP A 8 7.94 -5.30 -3.72
N GLU A 9 9.16 -5.06 -3.24
CA GLU A 9 9.50 -5.18 -1.81
C GLU A 9 8.68 -4.18 -0.97
N VAL A 10 8.59 -2.93 -1.43
CA VAL A 10 7.77 -1.90 -0.76
C VAL A 10 6.29 -2.26 -0.84
N ALA A 11 5.82 -2.81 -1.96
CA ALA A 11 4.46 -3.25 -2.13
C ALA A 11 4.10 -4.38 -1.16
N ASP A 12 4.96 -5.40 -1.00
CA ASP A 12 4.72 -6.50 -0.06
C ASP A 12 4.70 -6.01 1.40
N GLN A 13 5.60 -5.10 1.76
CA GLN A 13 5.60 -4.46 3.08
C GLN A 13 4.31 -3.66 3.33
N MET A 14 3.90 -2.84 2.36
CA MET A 14 2.66 -2.06 2.44
C MET A 14 1.44 -2.97 2.50
N TYR A 15 1.41 -4.07 1.74
CA TYR A 15 0.33 -5.06 1.78
C TYR A 15 0.20 -5.67 3.18
N LYS A 16 1.30 -6.09 3.79
CA LYS A 16 1.30 -6.62 5.17
C LYS A 16 0.74 -5.62 6.17
N MET A 17 1.09 -4.33 6.04
CA MET A 17 0.54 -3.27 6.89
C MET A 17 -0.97 -3.07 6.69
N VAL A 18 -1.44 -3.08 5.44
CA VAL A 18 -2.87 -2.99 5.13
C VAL A 18 -3.61 -4.21 5.65
N ALA A 19 -3.05 -5.40 5.51
CA ALA A 19 -3.63 -6.64 6.00
C ALA A 19 -3.73 -6.69 7.53
N ASP A 20 -2.70 -6.23 8.23
CA ASP A 20 -2.69 -6.10 9.70
C ASP A 20 -3.72 -5.05 10.17
N ALA A 21 -3.81 -3.91 9.48
CA ALA A 21 -4.77 -2.88 9.80
C ALA A 21 -6.21 -3.21 9.40
N GLN A 22 -6.42 -4.20 8.51
CA GLN A 22 -7.73 -4.55 7.98
C GLN A 22 -8.69 -4.93 9.11
N GLY A 23 -9.87 -4.31 9.13
CA GLY A 23 -10.86 -4.53 10.19
C GLY A 23 -10.57 -3.81 11.52
N GLN A 24 -9.38 -3.24 11.70
CA GLN A 24 -9.05 -2.41 12.87
C GLN A 24 -9.05 -0.92 12.56
N LYS A 25 -8.40 -0.51 11.46
CA LYS A 25 -8.29 0.89 11.04
C LYS A 25 -8.06 1.01 9.54
N LYS A 26 -8.56 2.09 8.95
CA LYS A 26 -8.33 2.39 7.54
C LYS A 26 -7.03 3.17 7.36
N LEU A 27 -6.12 2.67 6.53
CA LEU A 27 -4.86 3.34 6.22
C LEU A 27 -5.01 4.22 4.98
N LYS A 28 -4.57 5.47 5.06
CA LYS A 28 -4.47 6.32 3.87
C LYS A 28 -3.17 6.01 3.13
N PRO A 29 -3.09 6.27 1.82
CA PRO A 29 -1.83 6.15 1.08
C PRO A 29 -0.72 7.05 1.65
N GLY A 30 -1.10 8.17 2.26
CA GLY A 30 -0.19 9.03 3.02
C GLY A 30 0.41 8.33 4.25
N ASP A 31 -0.41 7.58 5.00
CA ASP A 31 0.05 6.82 6.17
C ASP A 31 1.02 5.71 5.77
N LEU A 32 0.72 4.98 4.68
CA LEU A 32 1.63 3.96 4.14
C LEU A 32 2.98 4.56 3.72
N THR A 33 2.95 5.69 3.00
CA THR A 33 4.18 6.38 2.58
C THR A 33 5.00 6.85 3.78
N LYS A 34 4.33 7.37 4.82
CA LYS A 34 4.98 7.83 6.04
C LYS A 34 5.61 6.66 6.80
N ALA A 35 4.87 5.57 7.00
CA ALA A 35 5.35 4.38 7.67
C ALA A 35 6.54 3.74 6.94
N MET A 36 6.50 3.65 5.60
CA MET A 36 7.63 3.15 4.82
C MET A 36 8.87 4.02 5.03
N LYS A 37 8.74 5.34 5.04
CA LYS A 37 9.84 6.25 5.33
C LYS A 37 10.36 6.14 6.77
N GLU A 38 9.49 5.89 7.74
CA GLU A 38 9.89 5.68 9.12
C GLU A 38 10.67 4.37 9.31
N VAL A 39 10.29 3.30 8.59
CA VAL A 39 10.95 1.99 8.67
C VAL A 39 12.24 1.94 7.85
N HIS A 40 12.24 2.49 6.63
CA HIS A 40 13.31 2.31 5.66
C HIS A 40 14.14 3.58 5.40
N GLY A 41 13.72 4.74 5.91
CA GLY A 41 14.44 6.00 5.77
C GLY A 41 14.65 6.39 4.31
N ASP A 42 15.91 6.68 3.97
CA ASP A 42 16.35 7.10 2.63
C ASP A 42 16.28 5.98 1.56
N LYS A 43 15.96 4.75 1.96
CA LYS A 43 15.82 3.62 1.03
C LYS A 43 14.51 3.65 0.24
N VAL A 44 13.54 4.48 0.66
CA VAL A 44 12.23 4.61 0.00
C VAL A 44 11.92 6.05 -0.37
N ASP A 45 11.56 6.25 -1.63
CA ASP A 45 11.14 7.55 -2.15
C ASP A 45 9.62 7.68 -2.18
N ARG A 46 9.12 8.93 -2.19
CA ARG A 46 7.69 9.20 -2.38
C ARG A 46 7.17 8.65 -3.71
N LYS A 47 8.01 8.67 -4.75
CA LYS A 47 7.69 8.08 -6.06
C LYS A 47 7.60 6.56 -5.96
N LEU A 48 8.57 5.92 -5.32
CA LEU A 48 8.60 4.47 -5.10
C LEU A 48 7.36 4.00 -4.33
N CYS A 49 7.00 4.69 -3.25
CA CYS A 49 5.80 4.39 -2.47
C CYS A 49 4.52 4.50 -3.31
N LYS A 50 4.44 5.51 -4.20
CA LYS A 50 3.29 5.70 -5.08
C LYS A 50 3.19 4.60 -6.14
N ASP A 51 4.32 4.21 -6.73
CA ASP A 51 4.40 3.08 -7.67
C ASP A 51 4.04 1.76 -6.98
N ALA A 52 4.50 1.53 -5.74
CA ALA A 52 4.18 0.34 -4.95
C ALA A 52 2.67 0.25 -4.65
N ILE A 53 2.06 1.34 -4.19
CA ILE A 53 0.61 1.40 -3.98
C ILE A 53 -0.12 1.12 -5.29
N ARG A 54 0.30 1.75 -6.39
CA ARG A 54 -0.31 1.55 -7.71
C ARG A 54 -0.23 0.07 -8.13
N SER A 55 0.93 -0.55 -7.98
CA SER A 55 1.15 -1.97 -8.28
C SER A 55 0.24 -2.88 -7.44
N LEU A 56 0.03 -2.57 -6.15
CA LEU A 56 -0.91 -3.32 -5.30
C LEU A 56 -2.36 -3.23 -5.79
N ILE A 57 -2.78 -2.06 -6.26
CA ILE A 57 -4.13 -1.86 -6.82
C ILE A 57 -4.26 -2.53 -8.19
N GLU A 58 -3.30 -2.32 -9.10
CA GLU A 58 -3.30 -2.91 -10.45
C GLU A 58 -3.22 -4.44 -10.41
N SER A 59 -2.53 -5.01 -9.42
CA SER A 59 -2.49 -6.46 -9.17
C SER A 59 -3.77 -6.99 -8.50
N GLY A 60 -4.70 -6.12 -8.10
CA GLY A 60 -5.91 -6.51 -7.36
C GLY A 60 -5.64 -7.02 -5.93
N ARG A 61 -4.44 -6.82 -5.38
CA ARG A 61 -4.10 -7.23 -3.99
C ARG A 61 -4.68 -6.28 -2.97
N CYS A 62 -4.84 -5.00 -3.32
CA CYS A 62 -5.49 -3.97 -2.53
C CYS A 62 -6.52 -3.24 -3.39
N VAL A 63 -7.47 -2.57 -2.75
CA VAL A 63 -8.45 -1.69 -3.41
C VAL A 63 -8.42 -0.30 -2.81
N TYR A 64 -8.76 0.67 -3.64
CA TYR A 64 -8.86 2.06 -3.22
C TYR A 64 -10.33 2.34 -2.87
N THR A 65 -10.58 2.65 -1.61
CA THR A 65 -11.92 3.03 -1.15
C THR A 65 -12.00 4.53 -0.99
N TYR A 66 -13.20 5.06 -1.25
CA TYR A 66 -13.50 6.49 -1.14
C TYR A 66 -14.56 6.78 -0.07
N PHE A 67 -14.99 5.76 0.69
CA PHE A 67 -16.03 5.91 1.69
C PHE A 67 -15.51 6.68 2.92
N GLY A 68 -15.83 7.98 2.99
CA GLY A 68 -15.39 8.88 4.05
C GLY A 68 -13.93 9.35 3.91
N GLY A 69 -13.39 9.34 2.70
CA GLY A 69 -12.00 9.70 2.38
C GLY A 69 -11.26 8.61 1.59
N SER A 70 -10.01 8.87 1.26
CA SER A 70 -9.17 8.00 0.43
C SER A 70 -8.36 7.01 1.29
N TYR A 71 -8.73 5.73 1.25
CA TYR A 71 -8.05 4.68 2.01
C TYR A 71 -7.69 3.48 1.12
N ILE A 72 -6.68 2.74 1.56
CA ILE A 72 -6.27 1.45 0.98
C ILE A 72 -6.77 0.36 1.90
N GLU A 73 -7.52 -0.58 1.35
CA GLU A 73 -8.07 -1.74 2.07
C GLU A 73 -7.89 -3.00 1.23
N LEU A 74 -7.92 -4.17 1.87
CA LEU A 74 -7.89 -5.42 1.11
C LEU A 74 -9.21 -5.59 0.35
N PRO A 75 -9.20 -6.13 -0.88
CA PRO A 75 -10.43 -6.47 -1.59
C PRO A 75 -11.25 -7.41 -0.73
N HIS A 76 -12.53 -7.09 -0.53
CA HIS A 76 -13.46 -8.03 0.06
C HIS A 76 -13.60 -9.22 -0.90
N LYS A 77 -13.58 -10.44 -0.36
CA LYS A 77 -13.61 -11.71 -1.12
C LYS A 77 -14.82 -11.83 -2.06
N GLU A 78 -15.81 -10.94 -1.94
CA GLU A 78 -17.01 -10.85 -2.79
C GLU A 78 -16.85 -9.93 -4.01
N GLY A 79 -15.76 -9.17 -4.16
CA GLY A 79 -15.61 -8.14 -5.19
C GLY A 79 -14.33 -8.20 -6.03
N ALA A 80 -13.52 -9.26 -5.91
CA ALA A 80 -12.35 -9.47 -6.77
C ALA A 80 -12.69 -10.12 -8.12
N ALA A 81 -13.87 -9.80 -8.67
CA ALA A 81 -14.21 -10.03 -10.06
C ALA A 81 -14.17 -8.67 -10.75
N ASN A 82 -13.01 -8.30 -11.26
CA ASN A 82 -12.95 -7.26 -12.29
C ASN A 82 -13.16 -8.00 -13.63
N GLU A 83 -14.35 -7.85 -14.21
CA GLU A 83 -14.65 -8.21 -15.61
C GLU A 83 -13.73 -7.47 -16.59
#